data_AF-A0A938VHR4-F1
#
_entry.id   AF-A0A938VHR4-F1
#
_cell.length_a   1.000
_cell.length_b   1.000
_cell.length_c   1.000
_cell.angle_alpha   90.00
_cell.angle_beta   90.00
_cell.angle_gamma   90.00
#
_symmetry.space_group_name_H-M   'P 1'
#
loop_
_entity.id
_entity.type
_entity.pdbx_description
1 polymer ?
#
loop_
_entity_poly.entity_id
_entity_poly.type
_entity_poly.pdbx_seq_one_letter_code
_entity_poly.pdbx_strand_id
1 'polypeptide(L)'
;MNKKVFLGGTCNSSQWREAVKPLLKIDYFDPVCKGEWTQEAYERELYEREHCDFVMYVITPKMTGVYSIAEVVDDSNKRPGKTLFCFLEADEGSAFDKVQIKSLNAVAKMVKNNGGKVFESIVEMTNYLNTFAVDVEHHEEDGELTAHG
;
A
#
# COMPACT_ATOMS: atom_id res chain seq x y z
N MET A 1 2.84 7.54 17.95
CA MET A 1 1.79 6.77 17.25
C MET A 1 2.48 5.94 16.19
N ASN A 2 2.08 4.67 16.03
CA ASN A 2 2.57 3.86 14.92
C ASN A 2 2.01 4.44 13.60
N LYS A 3 2.84 4.55 12.57
CA LYS A 3 2.38 5.07 11.28
C LYS A 3 1.54 4.02 10.56
N LYS A 4 0.53 4.47 9.81
CA LYS A 4 -0.37 3.58 9.05
C LYS A 4 -0.29 3.83 7.54
N VAL A 5 -0.30 2.75 6.75
CA VAL A 5 -0.41 2.79 5.28
C VAL A 5 -1.77 2.27 4.78
N PHE A 6 -2.37 2.99 3.83
CA PHE A 6 -3.54 2.53 3.07
C PHE A 6 -3.10 1.74 1.84
N LEU A 7 -3.61 0.50 1.66
CA LEU A 7 -3.24 -0.42 0.57
C LEU A 7 -4.11 -0.21 -0.69
N GLY A 8 -3.90 0.88 -1.41
CA GLY A 8 -4.63 1.23 -2.64
C GLY A 8 -4.04 0.58 -3.91
N GLY A 9 -4.82 0.61 -5.00
CA GLY A 9 -4.42 0.07 -6.30
C GLY A 9 -5.24 -1.14 -6.75
N THR A 10 -4.72 -1.89 -7.73
CA THR A 10 -5.45 -2.92 -8.47
C THR A 10 -6.16 -3.92 -7.54
N CYS A 11 -7.45 -4.11 -7.77
CA CYS A 11 -8.27 -5.20 -7.21
C CYS A 11 -8.39 -6.34 -8.24
N ASN A 12 -9.47 -7.12 -8.25
CA ASN A 12 -9.71 -8.19 -9.24
C ASN A 12 -8.76 -9.40 -9.13
N SER A 13 -8.79 -10.08 -7.98
CA SER A 13 -8.03 -11.31 -7.72
C SER A 13 -6.51 -11.18 -7.89
N SER A 14 -5.99 -9.95 -7.82
CA SER A 14 -4.56 -9.73 -7.69
C SER A 14 -4.10 -10.07 -6.27
N GLN A 15 -3.00 -10.81 -6.17
CA GLN A 15 -2.44 -11.28 -4.91
C GLN A 15 -1.35 -10.35 -4.36
N TRP A 16 -1.14 -9.17 -4.96
CA TRP A 16 -0.07 -8.25 -4.52
C TRP A 16 -0.22 -7.86 -3.05
N ARG A 17 -1.46 -7.69 -2.56
CA ARG A 17 -1.70 -7.36 -1.14
C ARG A 17 -1.28 -8.50 -0.21
N GLU A 18 -1.63 -9.73 -0.56
CA GLU A 18 -1.23 -10.92 0.21
C GLU A 18 0.29 -11.11 0.21
N ALA A 19 0.98 -10.71 -0.86
CA ALA A 19 2.45 -10.71 -0.91
C ALA A 19 3.09 -9.62 -0.01
N VAL A 20 2.43 -8.47 0.16
CA VAL A 20 2.98 -7.32 0.92
C VAL A 20 2.67 -7.36 2.40
N LYS A 21 1.45 -7.74 2.79
CA LYS A 21 1.02 -7.81 4.19
C LYS A 21 2.04 -8.47 5.13
N PRO A 22 2.62 -9.65 4.83
CA PRO A 22 3.59 -10.28 5.73
C PRO A 22 4.95 -9.56 5.77
N LEU A 23 5.24 -8.66 4.83
CA LEU A 23 6.47 -7.88 4.77
C LEU A 23 6.36 -6.53 5.50
N LEU A 24 5.14 -6.07 5.79
CA LEU A 24 4.91 -4.80 6.47
C LEU A 24 5.14 -4.94 7.99
N LYS A 25 5.94 -4.03 8.53
CA LYS A 25 6.18 -3.83 9.97
C LYS A 25 5.41 -2.65 10.55
N ILE A 26 4.83 -1.82 9.68
CA ILE A 26 3.94 -0.72 10.06
C ILE A 26 2.48 -1.16 10.04
N ASP A 27 1.61 -0.41 10.72
CA ASP A 27 0.17 -0.66 10.62
C ASP A 27 -0.33 -0.44 9.19
N TYR A 28 -1.37 -1.16 8.79
CA TYR A 28 -1.97 -1.00 7.48
C TYR A 28 -3.50 -1.10 7.50
N PHE A 29 -4.12 -0.50 6.50
CA PHE A 29 -5.53 -0.69 6.17
C PHE A 29 -5.66 -1.26 4.75
N ASP A 30 -6.31 -2.42 4.64
CA ASP A 30 -6.67 -3.02 3.35
C ASP A 30 -8.12 -2.64 2.99
N PRO A 31 -8.34 -1.86 1.91
CA PRO A 31 -9.68 -1.47 1.50
C PRO A 31 -10.50 -2.61 0.88
N VAL A 32 -9.88 -3.75 0.55
CA VAL A 32 -10.60 -4.87 -0.08
C VAL A 32 -11.46 -5.58 0.97
N CYS A 33 -12.77 -5.31 0.92
CA CYS A 33 -13.75 -6.07 1.70
C CYS A 33 -13.89 -7.49 1.12
N LYS A 34 -13.76 -8.52 1.97
CA LYS A 34 -14.06 -9.91 1.60
C LYS A 34 -15.57 -10.21 1.57
N GLY A 35 -16.39 -9.32 2.11
CA GLY A 35 -17.84 -9.44 2.23
C GLY A 35 -18.61 -8.49 1.29
N GLU A 36 -19.90 -8.34 1.54
CA GLU A 36 -20.74 -7.42 0.78
C GLU A 36 -20.24 -5.97 0.92
N TRP A 37 -20.30 -5.24 -0.20
CA TRP A 37 -20.07 -3.81 -0.18
C TRP A 37 -21.22 -3.13 0.58
N THR A 38 -20.88 -2.40 1.64
CA THR A 38 -21.84 -1.58 2.39
C THR A 38 -21.41 -0.11 2.36
N GLN A 39 -22.35 0.80 2.60
CA GLN A 39 -22.08 2.23 2.69
C GLN A 39 -21.04 2.54 3.77
N GLU A 40 -21.11 1.85 4.91
CA GLU A 40 -20.16 2.01 6.02
C GLU A 40 -18.75 1.56 5.65
N ALA A 41 -18.63 0.47 4.86
CA ALA A 41 -17.33 0.00 4.37
C ALA A 41 -16.69 1.04 3.44
N TYR A 42 -17.49 1.65 2.56
CA TYR A 42 -17.05 2.72 1.67
C TYR A 42 -16.64 3.98 2.44
N GLU A 43 -17.43 4.41 3.42
CA GLU A 43 -17.10 5.54 4.29
C GLU A 43 -15.82 5.29 5.09
N ARG A 44 -15.62 4.05 5.57
CA ARG A 44 -14.38 3.66 6.25
C ARG A 44 -13.18 3.72 5.31
N GLU A 45 -13.32 3.28 4.08
CA GLU A 45 -12.27 3.37 3.07
C GLU A 45 -11.85 4.82 2.82
N LEU A 46 -12.81 5.72 2.60
CA LEU A 46 -12.55 7.15 2.43
C LEU A 46 -11.84 7.75 3.65
N TYR A 47 -12.33 7.43 4.85
CA TYR A 47 -11.72 7.88 6.10
C TYR A 47 -10.28 7.40 6.24
N GLU A 48 -10.02 6.11 6.03
CA GLU A 48 -8.67 5.54 6.18
C GLU A 48 -7.71 6.10 5.12
N ARG A 49 -8.14 6.27 3.87
CA ARG A 49 -7.31 6.90 2.82
C ARG A 49 -6.94 8.34 3.17
N GLU A 50 -7.85 9.08 3.81
CA GLU A 50 -7.58 10.42 4.29
C GLU A 50 -6.64 10.47 5.50
N HIS A 51 -6.80 9.56 6.46
CA HIS A 51 -6.12 9.63 7.75
C HIS A 51 -4.86 8.78 7.88
N CYS A 52 -4.61 7.82 6.96
CA CYS A 52 -3.33 7.12 6.91
C CYS A 52 -2.17 8.08 6.60
N ASP A 53 -1.02 7.85 7.24
CA ASP A 53 0.24 8.57 7.05
C ASP A 53 0.81 8.35 5.65
N PHE A 54 0.50 7.20 5.04
CA PHE A 54 0.89 6.84 3.68
C PHE A 54 -0.28 6.26 2.90
N VAL A 55 -0.29 6.50 1.59
CA VAL A 55 -1.18 5.84 0.63
C VAL A 55 -0.29 5.18 -0.40
N MET A 56 -0.28 3.85 -0.42
CA MET A 56 0.44 3.10 -1.45
C MET A 56 -0.50 2.71 -2.57
N TYR A 57 -0.05 2.90 -3.81
CA TYR A 57 -0.75 2.50 -5.01
C TYR A 57 0.08 1.45 -5.76
N VAL A 58 -0.45 0.23 -5.84
CA VAL A 58 0.16 -0.85 -6.64
C VAL A 58 -0.75 -1.17 -7.82
N ILE A 59 -0.25 -0.93 -9.03
CA ILE A 59 -0.98 -1.21 -10.27
C ILE A 59 -0.43 -2.47 -10.92
N THR A 60 -1.31 -3.41 -11.26
CA THR A 60 -0.94 -4.68 -11.91
C THR A 60 -1.76 -4.91 -13.19
N PRO A 61 -1.34 -5.83 -14.07
CA PRO A 61 -2.05 -6.17 -15.30
C PRO A 61 -3.47 -6.70 -15.11
N LYS A 62 -3.85 -7.11 -13.89
CA LYS A 62 -5.22 -7.52 -13.56
C LYS A 62 -6.19 -6.35 -13.39
N MET A 63 -5.74 -5.09 -13.56
CA MET A 63 -6.61 -3.92 -13.52
C MET A 63 -7.73 -4.03 -14.56
N THR A 64 -8.97 -3.80 -14.14
CA THR A 64 -10.15 -3.77 -15.02
C THR A 64 -10.64 -2.35 -15.30
N GLY A 65 -10.16 -1.38 -14.53
CA GLY A 65 -10.47 0.04 -14.68
C GLY A 65 -9.24 0.89 -14.38
N VAL A 66 -9.37 2.20 -14.64
CA VAL A 66 -8.26 3.16 -14.54
C VAL A 66 -8.38 4.09 -13.32
N TYR A 67 -9.37 3.86 -12.44
CA TYR A 67 -9.64 4.78 -11.33
C TYR A 67 -8.44 4.93 -10.40
N SER A 68 -7.79 3.84 -9.98
CA SER A 68 -6.60 3.94 -9.12
C SER A 68 -5.39 4.61 -9.78
N ILE A 69 -5.34 4.65 -11.13
CA ILE A 69 -4.35 5.46 -11.85
C ILE A 69 -4.69 6.95 -11.72
N ALA A 70 -5.97 7.32 -11.81
CA ALA A 70 -6.39 8.70 -11.57
C ALA A 70 -6.19 9.11 -10.11
N GLU A 71 -6.48 8.22 -9.15
CA GLU A 71 -6.28 8.48 -7.72
C GLU A 71 -4.81 8.75 -7.38
N VAL A 72 -3.87 7.92 -7.85
CA VAL A 72 -2.46 8.15 -7.55
C VAL A 72 -1.95 9.47 -8.14
N VAL A 73 -2.45 9.87 -9.31
CA VAL A 73 -2.11 11.17 -9.92
C VAL A 73 -2.70 12.32 -9.08
N ASP A 74 -3.98 12.24 -8.70
CA ASP A 74 -4.65 13.27 -7.90
C ASP A 74 -4.04 13.42 -6.50
N ASP A 75 -3.82 12.30 -5.80
CA ASP A 75 -3.20 12.28 -4.48
C ASP A 75 -1.74 12.73 -4.54
N SER A 76 -0.99 12.38 -5.60
CA SER A 76 0.38 12.90 -5.74
C SER A 76 0.40 14.41 -5.87
N ASN A 77 -0.64 15.03 -6.47
CA ASN A 77 -0.75 16.48 -6.61
C ASN A 77 -1.22 17.16 -5.32
N LYS A 78 -2.26 16.62 -4.67
CA LYS A 78 -2.87 17.23 -3.47
C LYS A 78 -2.14 16.88 -2.18
N ARG A 79 -1.53 15.70 -2.11
CA ARG A 79 -0.97 15.06 -0.91
C ARG A 79 0.36 14.36 -1.25
N PRO A 80 1.34 15.04 -1.88
CA PRO A 80 2.57 14.41 -2.39
C PRO A 80 3.37 13.68 -1.31
N GLY A 81 3.47 14.25 -0.10
CA GLY A 81 4.30 13.72 0.98
C GLY A 81 3.95 12.30 1.40
N LYS A 82 2.67 11.91 1.27
CA LYS A 82 2.17 10.59 1.65
C LYS A 82 1.89 9.63 0.49
N THR A 83 2.02 10.08 -0.76
CA THR A 83 1.66 9.28 -1.93
C THR A 83 2.84 8.44 -2.41
N LEU A 84 2.66 7.12 -2.44
CA LEU A 84 3.65 6.13 -2.87
C LEU A 84 3.10 5.33 -4.05
N PHE A 85 3.89 5.12 -5.09
CA PHE A 85 3.45 4.44 -6.32
C PHE A 85 4.45 3.36 -6.77
N CYS A 86 3.91 2.23 -7.22
CA CYS A 86 4.64 1.18 -7.90
C CYS A 86 3.68 0.50 -8.89
N PHE A 87 4.19 -0.04 -9.99
CA PHE A 87 3.44 -0.97 -10.82
C PHE A 87 4.23 -2.26 -11.03
N LEU A 88 3.52 -3.37 -11.16
CA LEU A 88 4.10 -4.67 -11.48
C LEU A 88 3.89 -4.93 -12.98
N GLU A 89 4.94 -5.31 -13.69
CA GLU A 89 4.81 -5.63 -15.13
C GLU A 89 4.03 -6.92 -15.37
N ALA A 90 4.01 -7.83 -14.39
CA ALA A 90 3.32 -9.11 -14.44
C ALA A 90 2.60 -9.42 -13.12
N ASP A 91 1.48 -10.13 -13.22
CA ASP A 91 0.67 -10.63 -12.11
C ASP A 91 -0.08 -11.88 -12.57
N GLU A 92 0.35 -13.04 -12.07
CA GLU A 92 -0.23 -14.37 -12.30
C GLU A 92 -0.90 -14.57 -13.67
N GLY A 93 -0.12 -14.93 -14.68
CA GLY A 93 -0.63 -15.23 -16.02
C GLY A 93 -1.06 -13.99 -16.82
N SER A 94 -1.02 -12.79 -16.24
CA SER A 94 -1.23 -11.52 -16.94
C SER A 94 0.05 -10.68 -16.94
N ALA A 95 0.32 -9.98 -18.04
CA ALA A 95 1.44 -9.06 -18.18
C ALA A 95 1.00 -7.82 -18.96
N PHE A 96 1.56 -6.66 -18.61
CA PHE A 96 1.40 -5.45 -19.42
C PHE A 96 2.18 -5.59 -20.72
N ASP A 97 1.61 -5.08 -21.81
CA ASP A 97 2.36 -4.90 -23.05
C ASP A 97 3.34 -3.71 -22.97
N LYS A 98 4.21 -3.57 -23.97
CA LYS A 98 5.22 -2.50 -24.01
C LYS A 98 4.62 -1.10 -24.04
N VAL A 99 3.44 -0.92 -24.63
CA VAL A 99 2.74 0.37 -24.73
C VAL A 99 2.14 0.76 -23.38
N GLN A 100 1.57 -0.21 -22.66
CA GLN A 100 1.06 -0.07 -21.31
C GLN A 100 2.20 0.26 -20.33
N ILE A 101 3.33 -0.46 -20.40
CA ILE A 101 4.53 -0.17 -19.59
C ILE A 101 5.03 1.25 -19.87
N LYS A 102 5.11 1.67 -21.14
CA LYS A 102 5.51 3.05 -21.49
C LYS A 102 4.55 4.09 -20.90
N SER A 103 3.25 3.81 -20.92
CA SER A 103 2.23 4.69 -20.34
C SER A 103 2.32 4.77 -18.82
N LEU A 104 2.51 3.64 -18.14
CA LEU A 104 2.69 3.58 -16.68
C LEU A 104 3.99 4.27 -16.24
N ASN A 105 5.05 4.18 -17.03
CA ASN A 105 6.27 4.97 -16.80
C ASN A 105 6.04 6.48 -16.93
N ALA A 106 5.18 6.91 -17.87
CA ALA A 106 4.78 8.32 -17.94
C ALA A 106 3.96 8.76 -16.71
N VAL A 107 3.07 7.89 -16.21
CA VAL A 107 2.35 8.12 -14.94
C VAL A 107 3.32 8.22 -13.76
N ALA A 108 4.26 7.28 -13.64
CA ALA A 108 5.32 7.32 -12.63
C ALA A 108 6.08 8.67 -12.66
N LYS A 109 6.43 9.15 -13.85
CA LYS A 109 7.09 10.46 -14.00
C LYS A 109 6.20 11.61 -13.51
N MET A 110 4.90 11.59 -13.81
CA MET A 110 3.96 12.60 -13.29
C MET A 110 3.87 12.57 -11.76
N VAL A 111 3.77 11.37 -11.16
CA VAL A 111 3.74 11.19 -9.71
C VAL A 111 5.02 11.75 -9.05
N LYS A 112 6.21 11.40 -9.60
CA LYS A 112 7.50 11.97 -9.14
C LYS A 112 7.51 13.50 -9.24
N ASN A 113 7.06 14.06 -10.37
CA ASN A 113 7.04 15.50 -10.61
C ASN A 113 6.10 16.26 -9.67
N ASN A 114 4.98 15.63 -9.26
CA ASN A 114 4.07 16.21 -8.28
C ASN A 114 4.63 16.17 -6.84
N GLY A 115 5.72 15.42 -6.60
CA GLY A 115 6.35 15.26 -5.29
C GLY A 115 6.02 13.95 -4.58
N GLY A 116 5.24 13.07 -5.22
CA GLY A 116 5.03 11.69 -4.77
C GLY A 116 6.28 10.84 -4.94
N LYS A 117 6.34 9.70 -4.23
CA LYS A 117 7.45 8.75 -4.33
C LYS A 117 7.06 7.60 -5.24
N VAL A 118 7.99 7.16 -6.07
CA VAL A 118 7.78 6.02 -6.97
C VAL A 118 8.94 5.04 -6.80
N PHE A 119 8.59 3.77 -6.74
CA PHE A 119 9.50 2.66 -6.48
C PHE A 119 9.50 1.70 -7.65
N GLU A 120 10.67 1.13 -7.94
CA GLU A 120 10.84 0.16 -9.03
C GLU A 120 10.36 -1.23 -8.63
N SER A 121 10.21 -1.48 -7.32
CA SER A 121 9.65 -2.73 -6.81
C SER A 121 8.79 -2.51 -5.56
N ILE A 122 7.85 -3.44 -5.37
CA ILE A 122 6.99 -3.48 -4.20
C ILE A 122 7.78 -3.74 -2.89
N VAL A 123 8.89 -4.46 -3.00
CA VAL A 123 9.80 -4.76 -1.87
C VAL A 123 10.51 -3.48 -1.43
N GLU A 124 11.02 -2.69 -2.37
CA GLU A 124 11.67 -1.40 -2.06
C GLU A 124 10.69 -0.44 -1.37
N MET A 125 9.46 -0.33 -1.90
CA MET A 125 8.40 0.48 -1.29
C MET A 125 8.05 0.00 0.13
N THR A 126 7.99 -1.31 0.33
CA THR A 126 7.72 -1.91 1.66
C THR A 126 8.85 -1.63 2.63
N ASN A 127 10.11 -1.76 2.19
CA ASN A 127 11.28 -1.43 3.01
C ASN A 127 11.29 0.04 3.42
N TYR A 128 10.93 0.95 2.51
CA TYR A 128 10.76 2.37 2.82
C TYR A 128 9.70 2.59 3.91
N LEU A 129 8.54 1.95 3.79
CA LEU A 129 7.48 2.03 4.79
C LEU A 129 7.93 1.51 6.15
N ASN A 130 8.68 0.40 6.17
CA ASN A 130 9.18 -0.23 7.40
C ASN A 130 10.19 0.64 8.16
N THR A 131 10.80 1.66 7.53
CA THR A 131 11.65 2.64 8.24
C THR A 131 10.87 3.52 9.23
N PHE A 132 9.53 3.47 9.18
CA PHE A 132 8.64 4.21 10.07
C PHE A 132 7.94 3.31 11.11
N ALA A 133 8.27 2.02 11.17
CA ALA A 133 7.78 1.15 12.22
C ALA A 133 8.43 1.54 13.56
N VAL A 134 7.66 1.48 14.63
CA VAL A 134 8.19 1.64 15.98
C VAL A 134 8.74 0.30 16.44
N ASP A 135 9.98 0.25 16.92
CA ASP A 135 10.51 -0.93 17.58
C ASP A 135 9.72 -1.17 18.87
N VAL A 136 9.00 -2.28 18.94
CA VAL A 136 8.34 -2.71 20.18
C VAL A 136 9.39 -3.51 20.96
N GLU A 137 10.05 -2.86 21.92
CA GLU A 137 10.86 -3.58 22.92
C GLU A 137 9.95 -4.61 23.61
N HIS A 138 10.23 -5.89 23.39
CA HIS A 138 9.59 -6.97 24.13
C HIS A 138 10.25 -6.99 25.52
N HIS A 139 9.58 -6.39 26.51
CA HIS A 139 9.87 -6.71 27.89
C HIS A 139 9.39 -8.15 28.14
N GLU A 140 10.33 -9.11 28.11
CA GLU A 140 10.14 -10.41 28.74
C GLU A 140 9.95 -10.16 30.24
N GLU A 141 8.73 -10.36 30.74
CA GLU A 141 8.50 -10.47 32.19
C GLU A 141 9.13 -11.79 32.65
N ASP A 142 10.32 -11.68 33.26
CA ASP A 142 10.94 -12.78 33.99
C ASP A 142 9.98 -13.24 35.10
N GLY A 143 9.33 -14.39 34.88
CA GLY A 143 8.51 -15.07 35.86
C GLY A 143 9.36 -15.51 37.06
N GLU A 144 9.34 -14.71 38.12
CA GLU A 144 9.96 -15.03 39.39
C GLU A 144 9.21 -16.21 40.06
N LEU A 145 9.75 -17.42 39.90
CA LEU A 145 9.36 -18.60 40.67
C LEU A 145 9.70 -18.38 42.15
N THR A 146 8.72 -17.94 42.93
CA THR A 146 8.78 -18.00 44.39
C THR A 146 8.50 -19.42 44.86
N ALA A 147 9.57 -20.16 45.11
CA ALA A 147 9.54 -21.41 45.84
C ALA A 147 9.55 -21.13 47.35
N HIS A 148 8.37 -21.17 47.98
CA HIS A 148 8.18 -21.33 49.44
C HIS A 148 6.85 -22.09 49.60
N GLY A 149 6.71 -23.19 50.33
CA GLY A 149 7.57 -24.01 51.17
C GLY A 149 6.73 -25.19 51.67
#